data_AF-A0AAJ5EGQ0-F1
#
_entry.id   AF-A0AAJ5EGQ0-F1
#
_cell.length_a   1.000
_cell.length_b   1.000
_cell.length_c   1.000
_cell.angle_alpha   90.00
_cell.angle_beta   90.00
_cell.angle_gamma   90.00
#
_symmetry.space_group_name_H-M   'P 1'
#
loop_
_entity.id
_entity.type
_entity.pdbx_description
1 polymer ?
#
loop_
_entity_poly.entity_id
_entity_poly.type
_entity_poly.pdbx_seq_one_letter_code
_entity_poly.pdbx_strand_id
1 'polypeptide(L)' 'MKKNKDIEVLIEESSKNKNGETITVHEMKIGKKTIGTVEVLSANKFEVYYDNELISTVKGLDEAFEEIIRQWNLFQ' A
#
# COMPACT_ATOMS: atom_id res chain seq x y z
N MET A 1 -8.63 -15.04 25.56
CA MET A 1 -8.61 -13.78 24.79
C MET A 1 -7.44 -13.87 23.81
N LYS A 2 -7.68 -13.77 22.50
CA LYS A 2 -6.60 -13.55 21.52
C LYS A 2 -5.93 -12.23 21.96
N LYS A 3 -4.67 -12.27 22.41
CA LYS A 3 -3.92 -11.04 22.65
C LYS A 3 -3.76 -10.38 21.28
N ASN A 4 -4.35 -9.21 21.09
CA ASN A 4 -3.99 -8.35 19.97
C ASN A 4 -2.50 -8.06 20.14
N LYS A 5 -1.70 -8.55 19.21
CA LYS A 5 -0.28 -8.20 19.15
C LYS A 5 -0.22 -6.88 18.38
N ASP A 6 0.52 -5.93 18.91
CA ASP A 6 0.90 -4.76 18.14
C ASP A 6 1.74 -5.23 16.96
N ILE A 7 1.42 -4.71 15.77
CA ILE A 7 2.14 -5.01 14.53
C ILE A 7 2.85 -3.72 14.13
N GLU A 8 4.17 -3.80 14.02
CA GLU A 8 4.96 -2.71 13.48
C GLU A 8 4.88 -2.72 11.95
N VAL A 9 4.57 -1.56 11.38
CA VAL A 9 4.42 -1.35 9.94
C VAL A 9 5.47 -0.35 9.50
N LEU A 10 6.21 -0.68 8.44
CA LEU A 10 7.17 0.18 7.79
C LEU A 10 6.60 0.64 6.45
N ILE A 11 6.80 1.91 6.11
CA ILE A 11 6.48 2.44 4.78
C ILE A 11 7.79 2.91 4.13
N GLU A 12 8.11 2.34 2.98
CA GLU A 12 9.26 2.73 2.19
C GLU A 12 8.80 3.49 0.94
N GLU A 13 9.42 4.63 0.66
CA GLU A 13 9.16 5.42 -0.53
C GLU A 13 10.23 5.15 -1.60
N SER A 14 9.78 4.97 -2.84
CA SER A 14 10.63 4.85 -4.01
C SER A 14 10.00 5.56 -5.22
N SER A 15 10.74 5.62 -6.33
CA SER A 15 10.21 6.14 -7.58
C SER A 15 10.35 5.09 -8.69
N LYS A 16 9.38 5.03 -9.60
CA LYS A 16 9.47 4.18 -10.80
C LYS A 16 8.95 4.90 -12.03
N ASN A 17 9.40 4.48 -13.20
CA ASN A 17 8.83 4.93 -14.46
C ASN A 17 7.59 4.08 -14.80
N LYS A 18 6.43 4.73 -14.98
CA LYS A 18 5.18 4.11 -15.46
C LYS A 18 4.68 4.95 -16.63
N ASN A 19 4.54 4.33 -17.80
CA ASN A 19 4.07 4.99 -19.02
C ASN A 19 4.86 6.26 -19.43
N GLY A 20 6.16 6.31 -19.15
CA GLY A 20 7.00 7.47 -19.46
C GLY A 20 7.02 8.54 -18.37
N GLU A 21 6.21 8.42 -17.33
CA GLU A 21 6.20 9.33 -16.17
C GLU A 21 6.91 8.68 -14.97
N THR A 22 7.70 9.46 -14.24
CA THR A 22 8.25 9.03 -12.95
C THR A 22 7.19 9.27 -11.88
N ILE A 23 6.73 8.21 -11.25
CA ILE A 23 5.74 8.24 -10.17
C ILE A 23 6.35 7.83 -8.83
N THR A 24 5.80 8.35 -7.75
CA THR A 24 6.11 7.92 -6.38
C THR A 24 5.38 6.62 -6.06
N VAL A 25 6.07 5.72 -5.37
CA VAL A 25 5.57 4.42 -4.94
C VAL A 25 5.86 4.25 -3.46
N HIS A 26 4.83 3.94 -2.68
CA HIS A 26 4.94 3.60 -1.27
C HIS A 26 4.76 2.10 -1.08
N GLU A 27 5.76 1.39 -0.55
CA GLU A 27 5.65 -0.02 -0.16
C GLU A 27 5.38 -0.12 1.33
N MET A 28 4.30 -0.81 1.71
CA MET A 28 3.99 -1.11 3.11
C MET A 28 4.53 -2.49 3.48
N LYS A 29 5.27 -2.59 4.58
CA LYS A 29 5.95 -3.81 5.03
C LYS A 29 5.64 -4.14 6.48
N ILE A 30 5.48 -5.44 6.76
CA ILE A 30 5.50 -6.00 8.11
C ILE A 30 6.71 -6.92 8.21
N GLY A 31 7.69 -6.54 9.04
CA GLY A 31 9.00 -7.19 9.06
C GLY A 31 9.67 -7.13 7.68
N LYS A 32 9.87 -8.29 7.04
CA LYS A 32 10.47 -8.38 5.69
C LYS A 32 9.44 -8.56 4.57
N LYS A 33 8.16 -8.69 4.89
CA LYS A 33 7.11 -8.97 3.91
C LYS A 33 6.46 -7.65 3.47
N THR A 34 6.47 -7.39 2.16
CA THR A 34 5.60 -6.36 1.57
C THR A 34 4.16 -6.85 1.62
N ILE A 35 3.28 -6.03 2.19
CA ILE A 35 1.85 -6.34 2.36
C ILE A 35 0.97 -5.53 1.41
N GLY A 36 1.55 -4.55 0.71
CA GLY A 36 0.87 -3.81 -0.34
C GLY A 36 1.72 -2.65 -0.83
N THR A 37 1.27 -2.06 -1.93
CA THR A 37 1.96 -0.95 -2.59
C THR A 37 0.94 0.11 -2.99
N VAL A 38 1.28 1.38 -2.80
CA VAL A 38 0.49 2.52 -3.29
C VAL A 38 1.28 3.23 -4.39
N GLU A 39 0.66 3.41 -5.54
CA GLU A 39 1.20 4.21 -6.64
C GLU A 39 0.50 5.56 -6.71
N VAL A 40 1.28 6.64 -6.64
CA VAL A 40 0.77 8.01 -6.69
C VAL A 40 0.70 8.45 -8.16
N LEU A 41 -0.50 8.41 -8.74
CA LEU A 41 -0.71 8.83 -10.13
C LEU A 41 -0.99 10.32 -10.28
N SER A 42 -1.65 10.92 -9.30
CA SER A 42 -1.88 12.35 -9.22
C SER A 42 -2.18 12.75 -7.77
N ALA A 43 -2.36 14.04 -7.51
CA ALA A 43 -2.68 14.57 -6.17
C ALA A 43 -3.95 13.96 -5.54
N ASN A 44 -4.85 13.37 -6.32
CA ASN A 44 -6.12 12.80 -5.87
C ASN A 44 -6.41 11.42 -6.48
N LYS A 45 -5.38 10.73 -6.98
CA LYS A 45 -5.52 9.40 -7.57
C LYS A 45 -4.37 8.51 -7.12
N PHE A 46 -4.72 7.54 -6.28
CA PHE A 46 -3.81 6.58 -5.70
C PHE A 46 -4.28 5.18 -6.08
N GLU A 47 -3.43 4.41 -6.75
CA GLU A 47 -3.70 3.01 -7.07
C GLU A 47 -3.13 2.12 -5.97
N VAL A 48 -3.97 1.23 -5.44
CA VAL A 48 -3.62 0.32 -4.35
C VAL A 48 -3.42 -1.08 -4.90
N TYR A 49 -2.24 -1.65 -4.65
CA TYR A 49 -1.86 -2.97 -5.09
C TYR A 49 -1.65 -3.91 -3.91
N TYR A 50 -2.12 -5.14 -4.06
CA TYR A 50 -1.88 -6.26 -3.13
C TYR A 50 -1.48 -7.48 -3.97
N ASP A 51 -0.37 -8.13 -3.63
CA ASP A 51 0.20 -9.24 -4.42
C ASP A 51 0.29 -8.92 -5.94
N ASN A 52 0.70 -7.69 -6.26
CA ASN A 52 0.81 -7.13 -7.62
C ASN A 52 -0.53 -6.98 -8.39
N GLU A 53 -1.66 -7.21 -7.75
CA GLU A 53 -2.99 -6.96 -8.32
C GLU A 53 -3.53 -5.61 -7.86
N LEU A 54 -4.13 -4.85 -8.79
CA LEU A 54 -4.83 -3.62 -8.46
C LEU A 54 -6.13 -3.97 -7.73
N ILE A 55 -6.23 -3.61 -6.46
CA ILE A 55 -7.42 -3.90 -5.63
C ILE A 55 -8.34 -2.70 -5.47
N SER A 56 -7.80 -1.48 -5.54
CA SER A 56 -8.58 -0.25 -5.36
C SER A 56 -7.93 0.97 -6.00
N THR A 57 -8.73 2.00 -6.27
CA THR A 57 -8.27 3.34 -6.61
C THR A 57 -8.97 4.35 -5.72
N VAL A 58 -8.21 5.11 -4.96
CA VAL A 58 -8.70 6.00 -3.90
C VAL A 58 -8.20 7.42 -4.09
N LYS A 59 -8.75 8.36 -3.30
CA LYS A 59 -8.48 9.81 -3.46
C LYS A 59 -7.47 10.37 -2.46
N GLY A 60 -7.12 9.61 -1.43
CA GLY A 60 -6.15 10.00 -0.43
C GLY A 60 -5.15 8.89 -0.12
N LEU A 61 -3.93 9.29 0.27
CA LEU A 61 -2.87 8.36 0.64
C LEU A 61 -3.22 7.57 1.91
N ASP A 62 -3.85 8.21 2.90
CA ASP A 62 -4.31 7.54 4.12
C ASP A 62 -5.35 6.46 3.82
N GLU A 63 -6.32 6.77 2.94
CA GLU A 63 -7.32 5.81 2.46
C GLU A 63 -6.64 4.62 1.75
N ALA A 64 -5.58 4.88 0.97
CA ALA A 64 -4.82 3.84 0.29
C ALA A 64 -4.14 2.87 1.27
N PHE A 65 -3.55 3.41 2.34
CA PHE A 65 -2.96 2.62 3.41
C PHE A 65 -4.00 1.82 4.20
N GLU A 66 -5.18 2.40 4.46
CA GLU A 66 -6.29 1.67 5.08
C GLU A 66 -6.71 0.47 4.23
N GLU A 67 -6.83 0.62 2.91
CA GLU A 67 -7.19 -0.48 2.00
C GLU A 67 -6.17 -1.63 2.06
N ILE A 68 -4.87 -1.33 2.10
CA ILE A 68 -3.82 -2.34 2.28
C ILE A 68 -4.00 -3.11 3.59
N ILE A 69 -4.22 -2.38 4.69
CA ILE A 69 -4.38 -2.99 6.03
C ILE A 69 -5.66 -3.84 6.08
N ARG A 70 -6.76 -3.37 5.47
CA ARG A 70 -8.01 -4.13 5.35
C ARG A 70 -7.77 -5.43 4.59
N GLN A 71 -7.12 -5.36 3.43
CA GLN A 71 -6.82 -6.52 2.60
C GLN A 71 -5.90 -7.51 3.35
N TRP A 72 -4.84 -7.03 3.99
CA TRP A 72 -3.95 -7.86 4.81
C TRP A 72 -4.69 -8.63 5.89
N ASN A 73 -5.59 -7.95 6.62
CA ASN A 73 -6.36 -8.58 7.71
C ASN A 73 -7.36 -9.63 7.23
N LEU A 74 -7.81 -9.58 5.97
CA LEU A 74 -8.73 -10.56 5.38
C LEU A 74 -8.05 -11.88 5.02
N PHE A 75 -6.75 -11.83 4.68
CA PHE A 75 -5.97 -12.97 4.18
C PHE A 75 -4.79 -13.36 5.08
N GLN A 76 -4.75 -12.84 6.33
CA GLN A 76 -3.73 -13.14 7.36
C GLN A 76 -3.70 -14.61 7.79
#